data_AF-A0AAU9Y1C9-F1
#
_entry.id   AF-A0AAU9Y1C9-F1
#
_cell.length_a   1.000
_cell.length_b   1.000
_cell.length_c   1.000
_cell.angle_alpha   90.00
_cell.angle_beta   90.00
_cell.angle_gamma   90.00
#
_symmetry.space_group_name_H-M   'P 1'
#
loop_
_entity.id
_entity.type
_entity.pdbx_description
1 polymer ?
#
loop_
_entity_poly.entity_id
_entity_poly.type
_entity_poly.pdbx_seq_one_letter_code
_entity_poly.pdbx_strand_id
1 'polypeptide(L)'
;MIQKPQYMADAWREALMILNGKEKLTTIESLCHLYQTVETTNRKVLSMIQADPQNNSERAAAEFLKRFVRGMDKAQLKSFLRYVTGADVICLPCISVQFSTLDGFARRSIAH
;
A
#
# COMPACT_ATOMS: atom_id res chain seq x y z
N MET A 1 -3.49 -31.11 13.07
CA MET A 1 -3.83 -29.68 13.27
C MET A 1 -4.46 -29.02 12.02
N ILE A 2 -5.33 -29.72 11.28
CA ILE A 2 -5.93 -29.23 10.00
C ILE A 2 -7.29 -28.52 10.23
N GLN A 3 -7.85 -28.58 11.45
CA GLN A 3 -9.19 -28.06 11.71
C GLN A 3 -9.34 -26.54 11.55
N LYS A 4 -8.35 -25.74 11.97
CA LYS A 4 -8.49 -24.27 11.98
C LYS A 4 -8.56 -23.65 10.57
N PRO A 5 -7.68 -24.01 9.62
CA PRO A 5 -7.78 -23.51 8.24
C PRO A 5 -9.07 -23.96 7.54
N GLN A 6 -9.47 -25.24 7.72
CA GLN A 6 -10.69 -25.77 7.12
C GLN A 6 -11.93 -25.04 7.66
N TYR A 7 -11.99 -24.80 8.97
CA TYR A 7 -13.07 -24.03 9.59
C TYR A 7 -13.18 -22.61 9.01
N MET A 8 -12.05 -21.91 8.82
CA MET A 8 -12.07 -20.59 8.18
C MET A 8 -12.54 -20.65 6.72
N ALA A 9 -12.09 -21.64 5.95
CA ALA A 9 -12.51 -21.84 4.57
C ALA A 9 -14.02 -22.08 4.47
N ASP A 10 -14.57 -22.89 5.37
CA ASP A 10 -16.00 -23.17 5.43
C ASP A 10 -16.80 -21.93 5.86
N ALA A 11 -16.32 -21.17 6.85
CA ALA A 11 -16.96 -19.92 7.30
C ALA A 11 -16.96 -18.83 6.22
N TRP A 12 -15.93 -18.76 5.37
CA TRP A 12 -15.83 -17.76 4.31
C TRP A 12 -16.48 -18.21 2.99
N ARG A 13 -16.88 -19.48 2.87
CA ARG A 13 -17.41 -20.06 1.63
C ARG A 13 -18.54 -19.22 1.02
N GLU A 14 -19.54 -18.85 1.82
CA GLU A 14 -20.68 -18.05 1.36
C GLU A 14 -20.25 -16.65 0.91
N ALA A 15 -19.42 -15.97 1.69
CA ALA A 15 -18.91 -14.65 1.38
C ALA A 15 -18.06 -14.63 0.09
N LEU A 16 -17.34 -15.73 -0.18
CA LEU A 16 -16.48 -15.88 -1.36
C LEU A 16 -17.26 -16.31 -2.62
N MET A 17 -18.54 -16.71 -2.52
CA MET A 17 -19.32 -17.11 -3.70
C MET A 17 -19.44 -16.01 -4.75
N ILE A 18 -19.42 -14.73 -4.35
CA ILE A 18 -19.42 -13.58 -5.27
C ILE A 18 -18.20 -13.54 -6.19
N LEU A 19 -17.16 -14.31 -5.88
CA LEU A 19 -15.94 -14.43 -6.65
C LEU A 19 -16.00 -15.59 -7.65
N ASN A 20 -16.99 -16.48 -7.55
CA ASN A 20 -17.18 -17.57 -8.51
C ASN A 20 -17.42 -16.99 -9.91
N GLY A 21 -16.69 -17.53 -10.89
CA GLY A 21 -16.74 -17.05 -12.28
C GLY A 21 -15.84 -15.86 -12.58
N LYS A 22 -15.13 -15.28 -11.60
CA LYS A 22 -14.07 -14.30 -11.89
C LYS A 22 -12.83 -15.01 -12.40
N GLU A 23 -12.56 -14.92 -13.70
CA GLU A 23 -11.41 -15.57 -14.37
C GLU A 23 -10.06 -15.36 -13.66
N LYS A 24 -9.87 -14.19 -13.02
CA LYS A 24 -8.63 -13.86 -12.27
C LYS A 24 -8.45 -14.63 -10.95
N LEU A 25 -9.44 -15.43 -10.54
CA LEU A 25 -9.48 -16.13 -9.25
C LEU A 25 -9.81 -17.63 -9.41
N THR A 26 -9.78 -18.16 -10.64
CA THR A 26 -10.16 -19.56 -10.92
C THR A 26 -9.01 -20.54 -10.74
N THR A 27 -7.76 -20.09 -10.92
CA THR A 27 -6.57 -20.93 -10.79
C THR A 27 -5.54 -20.31 -9.86
N ILE A 28 -4.68 -21.15 -9.27
CA ILE A 28 -3.55 -20.68 -8.46
C ILE A 28 -2.67 -19.73 -9.27
N GLU A 29 -2.42 -20.02 -10.54
CA GLU A 29 -1.63 -19.18 -11.44
C GLU A 29 -2.26 -17.81 -11.67
N SER A 30 -3.58 -17.77 -11.91
CA SER A 30 -4.33 -16.51 -12.05
C SER A 30 -4.26 -15.65 -10.78
N LEU A 31 -4.33 -16.29 -9.60
CA LEU A 31 -4.22 -15.63 -8.31
C LEU A 31 -2.80 -15.10 -8.06
N CYS A 32 -1.77 -15.88 -8.41
CA CYS A 32 -0.37 -15.43 -8.37
C CYS A 32 -0.14 -14.21 -9.26
N HIS A 33 -0.68 -14.23 -10.49
CA HIS A 33 -0.63 -13.07 -11.38
C HIS A 33 -1.36 -11.86 -10.80
N LEU A 34 -2.55 -12.05 -10.22
CA LEU A 34 -3.27 -10.98 -9.54
C LEU A 34 -2.42 -10.39 -8.41
N TYR A 35 -1.76 -11.23 -7.62
CA TYR A 35 -0.87 -10.77 -6.54
C TYR A 35 0.32 -9.96 -7.07
N GLN A 36 0.92 -10.36 -8.19
CA GLN A 36 1.99 -9.59 -8.85
C GLN A 36 1.51 -8.20 -9.31
N THR A 37 0.23 -8.04 -9.65
CA THR A 37 -0.30 -6.72 -10.03
C THR A 37 -0.32 -5.76 -8.85
N VAL A 38 -0.60 -6.24 -7.64
CA VAL A 38 -0.60 -5.45 -6.39
C VAL A 38 0.76 -5.41 -5.71
N GLU A 39 1.73 -6.17 -6.22
CA GLU A 39 3.10 -6.17 -5.72
C GLU A 39 3.74 -4.79 -5.84
N THR A 40 4.38 -4.40 -4.74
CA THR A 40 4.89 -3.06 -4.49
C THR A 40 6.25 -2.89 -5.13
N THR A 41 6.39 -1.88 -5.99
CA THR A 41 7.68 -1.44 -6.51
C THR A 41 7.84 0.05 -6.28
N ASN A 42 9.09 0.53 -6.15
CA ASN A 42 9.37 1.94 -5.92
C ASN A 42 8.73 2.80 -7.01
N ARG A 43 8.77 2.34 -8.27
CA ARG A 43 8.11 3.01 -9.40
C ARG A 43 6.60 3.18 -9.19
N LYS A 44 5.89 2.10 -8.82
CA LYS A 44 4.44 2.16 -8.59
C LYS A 44 4.11 3.09 -7.42
N VAL A 45 4.82 2.96 -6.30
CA VAL A 45 4.59 3.82 -5.11
C VAL A 45 4.86 5.29 -5.44
N LEU A 46 5.95 5.60 -6.15
CA LEU A 46 6.26 6.97 -6.57
C LEU A 46 5.16 7.57 -7.46
N SER A 47 4.58 6.80 -8.37
CA SER A 47 3.47 7.28 -9.21
C SER A 47 2.17 7.53 -8.45
N MET A 48 2.02 6.93 -7.26
CA MET A 48 0.83 7.09 -6.43
C MET A 48 0.90 8.30 -5.49
N ILE A 49 2.10 8.83 -5.21
CA ILE A 49 2.26 9.97 -4.31
C ILE A 49 1.69 11.22 -4.98
N GLN A 50 0.63 11.76 -4.39
CA GLN A 50 -0.02 13.00 -4.79
C GLN A 50 0.21 14.04 -3.70
N ALA A 51 0.96 15.09 -4.02
CA ALA A 51 1.24 16.21 -3.14
C ALA A 51 0.96 17.51 -3.90
N ASP A 52 0.41 18.51 -3.20
CA ASP A 52 0.14 19.85 -3.76
C ASP A 52 0.90 20.93 -2.94
N PRO A 53 2.22 21.05 -3.12
CA PRO A 53 3.05 21.95 -2.33
C PRO A 53 2.82 23.42 -2.70
N GLN A 54 2.52 24.25 -1.70
CA GLN A 54 2.18 25.68 -1.85
C GLN A 54 3.40 26.60 -1.74
N ASN A 55 4.52 26.12 -1.18
CA ASN A 55 5.74 26.91 -0.99
C ASN A 55 7.02 26.09 -1.27
N ASN A 56 8.18 26.76 -1.25
CA ASN A 56 9.46 26.13 -1.56
C ASN A 56 9.88 25.06 -0.54
N SER A 57 9.54 25.24 0.74
CA SER A 57 9.84 24.25 1.78
C SER A 57 9.02 22.97 1.59
N GLU A 58 7.74 23.09 1.24
CA GLU A 58 6.88 21.95 0.92
C GLU A 58 7.33 21.24 -0.36
N ARG A 59 7.71 21.99 -1.40
CA ARG A 59 8.30 21.42 -2.62
C ARG A 59 9.55 20.60 -2.30
N ALA A 60 10.44 21.15 -1.47
CA ALA A 60 11.64 20.43 -1.04
C ALA A 60 11.28 19.16 -0.25
N ALA A 61 10.32 19.24 0.68
CA ALA A 61 9.86 18.09 1.45
C ALA A 61 9.26 16.99 0.57
N ALA A 62 8.44 17.36 -0.43
CA ALA A 62 7.89 16.42 -1.42
C ALA A 62 8.99 15.69 -2.20
N GLU A 63 10.00 16.43 -2.67
CA GLU A 63 11.13 15.85 -3.40
C GLU A 63 12.01 14.96 -2.50
N PHE A 64 12.21 15.34 -1.23
CA PHE A 64 12.89 14.45 -0.27
C PHE A 64 12.11 13.16 -0.04
N LEU A 65 10.78 13.22 0.11
CA LEU A 65 9.94 12.03 0.25
C LEU A 65 10.06 11.12 -0.97
N LYS A 66 9.96 11.66 -2.18
CA LYS A 66 10.15 10.89 -3.42
C LYS A 66 11.54 10.28 -3.49
N ARG A 67 12.60 11.02 -3.15
CA ARG A 67 13.97 10.50 -3.12
C ARG A 67 14.14 9.39 -2.08
N PHE A 68 13.54 9.55 -0.91
CA PHE A 68 13.54 8.57 0.17
C PHE A 68 12.88 7.26 -0.28
N VAL A 69 11.67 7.33 -0.85
CA VAL A 69 10.96 6.16 -1.40
C VAL A 69 11.74 5.53 -2.56
N ARG A 70 12.38 6.33 -3.42
CA ARG A 70 13.20 5.81 -4.53
C ARG A 70 14.36 4.95 -4.05
N GLY A 71 14.97 5.30 -2.91
CA GLY A 71 16.12 4.59 -2.33
C GLY A 71 15.77 3.37 -1.46
N MET A 72 14.49 3.08 -1.24
CA MET A 72 14.08 1.95 -0.40
C MET A 72 14.32 0.60 -1.06
N ASP A 73 14.71 -0.39 -0.28
CA ASP A 73 14.60 -1.79 -0.67
C ASP A 73 13.14 -2.31 -0.53
N LYS A 74 12.91 -3.57 -0.91
CA LYS A 74 11.58 -4.18 -0.90
C LYS A 74 10.98 -4.29 0.52
N ALA A 75 11.79 -4.53 1.55
CA ALA A 75 11.31 -4.67 2.93
C ALA A 75 10.95 -3.31 3.53
N GLN A 76 11.77 -2.30 3.26
CA GLN A 76 11.52 -0.91 3.61
C GLN A 76 10.27 -0.39 2.92
N LEU A 77 10.08 -0.68 1.63
CA LEU A 77 8.90 -0.24 0.88
C LEU A 77 7.60 -0.83 1.43
N LYS A 78 7.61 -2.12 1.80
CA LYS A 78 6.48 -2.77 2.47
C LYS A 78 6.15 -2.12 3.82
N SER A 79 7.19 -1.79 4.59
CA SER A 79 7.04 -1.13 5.89
C SER A 79 6.49 0.29 5.73
N PHE A 80 6.96 1.02 4.71
CA PHE A 80 6.44 2.34 4.35
C PHE A 80 4.96 2.27 3.98
N LEU A 81 4.57 1.34 3.09
CA LEU A 81 3.16 1.18 2.71
C LEU A 81 2.30 0.82 3.91
N ARG A 82 2.75 -0.13 4.75
CA ARG A 82 2.00 -0.49 5.96
C ARG A 82 1.81 0.69 6.90
N TYR A 83 2.80 1.57 6.99
CA TYR A 83 2.70 2.80 7.77
C TYR A 83 1.68 3.79 7.19
N VAL A 84 1.66 4.00 5.87
CA VAL A 84 0.79 5.03 5.24
C VAL A 84 -0.58 4.52 4.78
N THR A 85 -0.80 3.21 4.69
CA THR A 85 -2.06 2.61 4.20
C THR A 85 -2.61 1.50 5.09
N GLY A 86 -1.84 1.02 6.07
CA GLY A 86 -2.16 -0.19 6.84
C GLY A 86 -1.89 -1.51 6.10
N ALA A 87 -1.52 -1.49 4.82
CA ALA A 87 -1.26 -2.68 4.00
C ALA A 87 0.16 -2.69 3.41
N ASP A 88 0.73 -3.86 3.17
CA ASP A 88 2.04 -4.03 2.53
C ASP A 88 1.96 -4.32 1.02
N VAL A 89 0.79 -4.11 0.44
CA VAL A 89 0.47 -4.23 -1.00
C VAL A 89 -0.30 -2.99 -1.45
N ILE A 90 -0.35 -2.76 -2.76
CA ILE A 90 -1.10 -1.63 -3.34
C ILE A 90 -2.59 -1.96 -3.33
N CYS A 91 -3.34 -1.31 -2.45
CA CYS A 91 -4.80 -1.46 -2.32
C CYS A 91 -5.59 -0.17 -2.60
N LEU A 92 -4.90 0.93 -2.90
CA LEU A 92 -5.48 2.27 -3.02
C LEU A 92 -5.06 2.91 -4.34
N PRO A 93 -5.84 3.86 -4.87
CA PRO A 93 -5.51 4.54 -6.14
C PRO A 93 -4.35 5.53 -5.99
N CYS A 94 -4.21 6.20 -4.84
CA CYS A 94 -3.15 7.16 -4.57
C CYS A 94 -2.80 7.25 -3.07
N ILE A 95 -1.67 7.89 -2.78
CA ILE A 95 -1.21 8.27 -1.44
C ILE A 95 -1.21 9.80 -1.41
N SER A 96 -2.17 10.39 -0.71
CA SER A 96 -2.26 11.85 -0.55
C SER A 96 -1.25 12.32 0.50
N VAL A 97 -0.49 13.35 0.18
CA VAL A 97 0.48 13.99 1.07
C VAL A 97 0.02 15.42 1.34
N GLN A 98 -0.27 15.69 2.61
CA GLN A 98 -0.62 17.01 3.10
C GLN A 98 0.54 17.57 3.93
N PHE A 99 0.80 18.87 3.78
CA PHE A 99 1.82 19.57 4.54
C PHE A 99 1.17 20.25 5.73
N SER A 100 1.67 19.96 6.93
CA SER A 100 1.25 20.61 8.17
C SER A 100 2.43 21.36 8.77
N THR A 101 2.16 22.55 9.28
CA THR A 101 3.09 23.31 10.13
C THR A 101 3.07 22.69 11.52
N LEU A 102 3.99 21.76 11.77
CA LEU A 102 4.21 21.18 13.08
C LEU A 102 5.30 21.97 13.82
N ASP A 103 4.90 22.82 14.77
CA ASP A 103 5.82 23.53 15.66
C ASP A 103 6.27 22.66 16.85
N GLY A 104 7.50 22.91 17.35
CA GLY A 104 8.02 22.27 18.56
C GLY A 104 8.41 20.79 18.44
N PHE A 105 8.29 20.04 19.55
CA PHE A 105 8.74 18.64 19.67
C PHE A 105 7.84 17.60 18.97
N ALA A 106 6.76 18.04 18.31
CA ALA A 106 5.80 17.18 17.61
C ALA A 106 6.18 16.83 16.15
N ARG A 107 7.43 17.09 15.74
CA ARG A 107 7.91 16.85 14.36
C ARG A 107 8.03 15.36 14.05
N ARG A 108 6.93 14.72 13.69
CA ARG A 108 6.91 13.38 13.09
C ARG A 108 5.94 13.37 11.94
N SER A 109 6.20 12.53 10.94
CA SER A 109 5.17 12.23 9.95
C SER A 109 3.96 11.63 10.66
N ILE A 110 2.78 11.90 10.11
CA ILE A 110 1.51 11.35 10.57
C ILE A 110 0.88 10.64 9.39
N ALA A 111 0.37 9.43 9.62
CA ALA A 111 -0.46 8.69 8.69
C ALA A 111 -1.85 8.52 9.32
N HIS A 112 -2.89 8.63 8.49
CA HIS A 112 -4.29 8.53 8.89
C HIS A 112 -4.91 7.27 8.31
#